data_AF-A0A8J2YD14-F1
#
_entry.id   AF-A0A8J2YD14-F1
#
_cell.length_a   1.000
_cell.length_b   1.000
_cell.length_c   1.000
_cell.angle_alpha   90.00
_cell.angle_beta   90.00
_cell.angle_gamma   90.00
#
_symmetry.space_group_name_H-M   'P 1'
#
loop_
_entity.id
_entity.type
_entity.pdbx_description
1 polymer ?
#
loop_
_entity_poly.entity_id
_entity_poly.type
_entity_poly.pdbx_seq_one_letter_code
_entity_poly.pdbx_strand_id
1 'polypeptide(L)'
;MVKSSPETGVSCCFHSGFRYMMGYRGIYGSEEIMERKAAAYDFWNDERLGIDRPRLHVPYEQLSEKEQHLFELRCQEICSRIPPQIKSFEREYMNCFEALNRSGDDQEFEQLFDRMNDLSSRICDLNVLYLHIEGSYLGANVHG
;
A
#
# COMPACT_ATOMS: atom_id res chain seq x y z
N MET A 1 8.76 -60.27 14.76
CA MET A 1 9.74 -60.29 15.88
C MET A 1 9.92 -58.84 16.32
N VAL A 2 9.33 -58.37 17.43
CA VAL A 2 9.66 -58.70 18.84
C VAL A 2 11.13 -58.34 19.07
N LYS A 3 11.51 -57.29 19.80
CA LYS A 3 11.35 -57.03 21.25
C LYS A 3 11.72 -55.53 21.52
N SER A 4 10.98 -54.72 22.29
CA SER A 4 11.03 -54.54 23.78
C SER A 4 12.43 -54.25 24.33
N SER A 5 12.68 -53.39 25.33
CA SER A 5 11.84 -52.71 26.33
C SER A 5 12.67 -51.59 27.00
N PRO A 6 12.03 -50.70 27.79
CA PRO A 6 12.66 -49.77 28.72
C PRO A 6 12.71 -50.33 30.16
N GLU A 7 13.71 -49.92 30.93
CA GLU A 7 13.88 -50.07 32.39
C GLU A 7 14.60 -48.79 32.84
N THR A 8 14.43 -48.12 33.98
CA THR A 8 13.70 -48.23 35.26
C THR A 8 14.06 -46.89 35.95
N GLY A 9 13.17 -46.09 36.56
CA GLY A 9 12.47 -46.36 37.81
C GLY A 9 13.17 -45.63 38.97
N VAL A 10 12.50 -44.68 39.63
CA VAL A 10 12.65 -44.40 41.08
C VAL A 10 11.32 -43.84 41.61
N SER A 11 10.91 -44.40 42.75
CA SER A 11 9.71 -44.16 43.55
C SER A 11 10.06 -43.34 44.80
N CYS A 12 9.12 -42.54 45.32
CA CYS A 12 8.63 -42.54 46.73
C CYS A 12 8.18 -41.17 47.30
N CYS A 13 7.23 -41.29 48.24
CA CYS A 13 6.78 -40.37 49.31
C CYS A 13 5.81 -39.23 48.95
N PHE A 14 4.90 -38.73 49.80
CA PHE A 14 4.08 -39.21 50.92
C PHE A 14 3.21 -37.97 51.32
N HIS A 15 1.97 -38.20 51.75
CA HIS A 15 1.17 -37.36 52.67
C HIS A 15 0.42 -36.08 52.23
N SER A 16 -0.79 -36.06 52.79
CA SER A 16 -1.87 -35.08 52.87
C SER A 16 -1.57 -33.77 53.62
N GLY A 17 -2.29 -32.69 53.25
CA GLY A 17 -2.80 -31.72 54.23
C GLY A 17 -2.54 -30.22 53.97
N PHE A 18 -3.64 -29.46 53.92
CA PHE A 18 -3.80 -28.04 54.35
C PHE A 18 -3.23 -26.86 53.52
N ARG A 19 -4.13 -26.27 52.72
CA ARG A 19 -4.60 -24.86 52.70
C ARG A 19 -3.66 -23.76 53.24
N TYR A 20 -3.26 -22.84 52.35
CA TYR A 20 -3.28 -21.38 52.59
C TYR A 20 -3.31 -20.60 51.26
N MET A 21 -4.16 -19.57 51.19
CA MET A 21 -4.19 -18.58 50.10
C MET A 21 -2.95 -17.68 50.13
N MET A 22 -2.45 -17.29 48.97
CA MET A 22 -2.01 -15.91 48.63
C MET A 22 -1.62 -15.87 47.15
N GLY A 23 -2.16 -14.89 46.44
CA GLY A 23 -2.05 -14.78 45.00
C GLY A 23 -0.71 -14.22 44.52
N TYR A 24 -0.39 -14.51 43.27
CA TYR A 24 0.37 -13.60 42.42
C TYR A 24 -0.21 -13.63 41.01
N ARG A 25 -0.54 -12.42 40.57
CA ARG A 25 -0.93 -11.99 39.23
C ARG A 25 -0.10 -12.67 38.13
N GLY A 26 -0.76 -13.47 37.31
CA GLY A 26 -0.35 -13.80 35.94
C GLY A 26 -1.23 -13.02 34.97
N ILE A 27 -1.01 -11.71 34.90
CA ILE A 27 -1.44 -10.84 33.79
C ILE A 27 -0.57 -11.26 32.62
N TYR A 28 -1.13 -11.88 31.58
CA TYR A 28 -0.73 -11.75 30.17
C TYR A 28 -1.61 -12.70 29.36
N GLY A 29 -2.40 -12.13 28.45
CA GLY A 29 -3.28 -12.86 27.54
C GLY A 29 -4.55 -12.12 27.12
N SER A 30 -4.77 -10.88 27.59
CA SER A 30 -5.93 -10.06 27.23
C SER A 30 -5.56 -8.84 26.37
N GLU A 31 -4.79 -9.04 25.29
CA GLU A 31 -4.58 -8.01 24.24
C GLU A 31 -4.74 -8.58 22.82
N GLU A 32 -5.35 -9.76 22.66
CA GLU A 32 -5.82 -10.27 21.36
C GLU A 32 -7.18 -9.65 20.94
N ILE A 33 -7.44 -8.43 21.41
CA ILE A 33 -8.54 -7.57 20.96
C ILE A 33 -7.94 -6.22 20.53
N MET A 34 -6.97 -6.26 19.62
CA MET A 34 -6.70 -5.13 18.73
C MET A 34 -7.51 -5.39 17.47
N GLU A 35 -8.80 -5.13 17.64
CA GLU A 35 -9.70 -4.51 16.68
C GLU A 35 -9.07 -4.34 15.29
N ARG A 36 -9.65 -5.00 14.28
CA ARG A 36 -9.42 -4.72 12.86
C ARG A 36 -9.78 -3.26 12.59
N LYS A 37 -8.93 -2.33 13.01
CA LYS A 37 -9.04 -0.92 12.71
C LYS A 37 -8.92 -0.85 11.19
N ALA A 38 -9.99 -0.43 10.53
CA ALA A 38 -9.92 -0.15 9.10
C ALA A 38 -8.73 0.80 8.88
N ALA A 39 -7.83 0.45 7.95
CA ALA A 39 -6.67 1.28 7.70
C ALA A 39 -7.14 2.71 7.41
N ALA A 40 -6.56 3.70 8.09
CA ALA A 40 -6.99 5.10 7.98
C ALA A 40 -6.74 5.68 6.57
N TYR A 41 -5.87 5.03 5.80
CA TYR A 41 -5.56 5.32 4.42
C TYR A 41 -5.16 4.03 3.68
N ASP A 42 -5.23 4.08 2.35
CA ASP A 42 -4.64 3.07 1.47
C ASP A 42 -3.97 3.70 0.24
N PHE A 43 -3.24 2.86 -0.48
CA PHE A 43 -2.69 3.18 -1.79
C PHE A 43 -3.12 2.09 -2.74
N TRP A 44 -3.89 2.45 -3.76
CA TRP A 44 -4.38 1.50 -4.76
C TRP A 44 -3.71 1.75 -6.09
N ASN A 45 -3.34 0.69 -6.80
CA ASN A 45 -2.68 0.81 -8.09
C ASN A 45 -3.71 1.17 -9.17
N ASP A 46 -3.53 2.31 -9.84
CA ASP A 46 -4.31 2.68 -11.02
C ASP A 46 -3.63 2.06 -12.24
N GLU A 47 -4.12 0.88 -12.66
CA GLU A 47 -3.53 0.12 -13.78
C GLU A 47 -3.44 0.94 -15.06
N ARG A 48 -4.37 1.88 -15.29
CA ARG A 48 -4.37 2.74 -16.48
C ARG A 48 -3.19 3.70 -16.46
N LEU A 49 -2.84 4.22 -15.28
CA LEU A 49 -1.75 5.18 -15.09
C LEU A 49 -0.41 4.50 -14.75
N GLY A 50 -0.42 3.27 -14.25
CA GLY A 50 0.77 2.56 -13.76
C GLY A 50 1.32 3.12 -12.44
N ILE A 51 0.50 3.89 -11.71
CA ILE A 51 0.89 4.63 -10.51
C ILE A 51 -0.11 4.37 -9.38
N ASP A 52 0.41 4.30 -8.15
CA ASP A 52 -0.42 4.13 -6.97
C ASP A 52 -1.09 5.46 -6.59
N ARG A 53 -2.37 5.41 -6.25
CA ARG A 53 -3.15 6.59 -5.85
C ARG A 53 -3.40 6.55 -4.35
N PRO A 54 -3.02 7.61 -3.62
CA PRO A 54 -3.33 7.71 -2.21
C PRO A 54 -4.83 7.90 -2.02
N ARG A 55 -5.37 7.29 -0.98
CA ARG A 55 -6.74 7.50 -0.54
C ARG A 55 -6.76 7.56 0.98
N LEU A 56 -7.29 8.66 1.50
CA LEU A 56 -7.61 8.79 2.90
C LEU A 56 -9.05 8.32 3.14
N HIS A 57 -9.25 7.54 4.21
CA HIS A 57 -10.58 7.14 4.69
C HIS A 57 -11.05 8.00 5.86
N VAL A 58 -10.16 8.83 6.40
CA VAL A 58 -10.40 9.83 7.46
C VAL A 58 -9.78 11.17 7.07
N PRO A 59 -10.24 12.30 7.61
CA PRO A 59 -9.54 13.59 7.45
C PRO A 59 -8.06 13.51 7.86
N TYR A 60 -7.21 14.27 7.18
CA TYR A 60 -5.75 14.22 7.37
C TYR A 60 -5.34 14.53 8.82
N GLU A 61 -6.04 15.47 9.44
CA GLU A 61 -5.82 15.93 10.82
C GLU A 61 -6.19 14.87 11.87
N GLN A 62 -6.88 13.79 11.47
CA GLN A 62 -7.23 12.67 12.35
C GLN A 62 -6.18 11.54 12.32
N LEU A 63 -5.22 11.60 11.40
CA LEU A 63 -4.07 10.71 11.43
C LEU A 63 -3.15 11.11 12.59
N SER A 64 -2.55 10.11 13.26
CA SER A 64 -1.45 10.41 14.19
C SER A 64 -0.24 10.98 13.44
N GLU A 65 0.61 11.75 14.10
CA GLU A 65 1.83 12.32 13.48
C GLU A 65 2.71 11.24 12.81
N LYS A 66 2.76 10.04 13.41
CA LYS A 66 3.49 8.91 12.83
C LYS A 66 2.83 8.41 11.53
N GLU A 67 1.50 8.31 11.51
CA GLU A 67 0.75 7.90 10.32
C GLU A 67 0.82 8.97 9.21
N GLN A 68 0.75 10.26 9.58
CA GLN A 68 0.96 11.39 8.68
C GLN A 68 2.33 11.31 8.00
N HIS A 69 3.40 11.17 8.78
CA HIS A 69 4.76 11.08 8.24
C HIS A 69 4.93 9.87 7.30
N LEU A 70 4.39 8.70 7.66
CA LEU A 70 4.45 7.51 6.81
C LEU A 70 3.65 7.68 5.52
N PHE A 71 2.48 8.31 5.60
CA PHE A 71 1.64 8.60 4.44
C PHE A 71 2.32 9.60 3.50
N GLU A 72 2.84 10.71 4.03
CA GLU A 72 3.57 11.74 3.26
C GLU A 72 4.81 11.16 2.58
N LEU A 73 5.61 10.36 3.30
CA LEU A 73 6.77 9.70 2.71
C LEU A 73 6.35 8.86 1.50
N ARG A 74 5.24 8.13 1.61
CA ARG A 74 4.77 7.31 0.50
C ARG A 74 4.19 8.14 -0.64
N CYS A 75 3.55 9.26 -0.34
CA CYS A 75 3.15 10.26 -1.34
C CYS A 75 4.35 10.83 -2.11
N GLN A 76 5.47 11.12 -1.44
CA GLN A 76 6.71 11.57 -2.11
C GLN A 76 7.25 10.50 -3.06
N GLU A 77 7.25 9.24 -2.65
CA GLU A 77 7.68 8.13 -3.50
C GLU A 77 6.77 7.98 -4.73
N ILE A 78 5.45 8.16 -4.57
CA ILE A 78 4.51 8.19 -5.69
C ILE A 78 4.81 9.36 -6.62
N CYS A 79 4.96 10.58 -6.09
CA CYS A 79 5.32 11.76 -6.88
C CYS A 79 6.62 11.56 -7.68
N SER A 80 7.62 10.88 -7.11
CA SER A 80 8.88 10.61 -7.81
C SER A 80 8.72 9.72 -9.06
N ARG A 81 7.67 8.88 -9.09
CA ARG A 81 7.38 7.94 -10.20
C ARG A 81 6.54 8.57 -11.31
N ILE A 82 5.81 9.65 -11.02
CA ILE A 82 4.92 10.30 -12.00
C ILE A 82 5.70 10.88 -13.21
N PRO A 83 6.78 11.68 -13.06
CA PRO A 83 7.47 12.24 -14.21
C PRO A 83 8.10 11.20 -15.13
N PRO A 84 8.77 10.13 -14.65
CA PRO A 84 9.22 9.04 -15.50
C PRO A 84 8.06 8.36 -16.27
N GLN A 85 6.90 8.20 -15.64
CA GLN A 85 5.74 7.58 -16.26
C GLN A 85 5.15 8.45 -17.37
N ILE A 86 5.03 9.77 -17.13
CA ILE A 86 4.63 10.74 -18.16
C ILE A 86 5.55 10.64 -19.38
N LYS A 87 6.88 10.63 -19.16
CA LYS A 87 7.87 10.49 -20.26
C LYS A 87 7.70 9.19 -21.05
N SER A 88 7.27 8.11 -20.38
CA SER A 88 6.97 6.85 -21.07
C SER A 88 5.77 7.02 -22.01
N PHE A 89 4.68 7.60 -21.53
CA PHE A 89 3.48 7.87 -22.35
C PHE A 89 3.74 8.87 -23.46
N GLU A 90 4.54 9.91 -23.22
CA GLU A 90 4.96 10.87 -24.26
C GLU A 90 5.73 10.18 -25.39
N ARG A 91 6.62 9.23 -25.04
CA ARG A 91 7.36 8.45 -26.05
C ARG A 91 6.41 7.58 -26.88
N GLU A 92 5.47 6.89 -26.23
CA GLU A 92 4.46 6.11 -26.94
C GLU A 92 3.60 7.00 -27.85
N TYR A 93 3.21 8.18 -27.37
CA TYR A 93 2.43 9.14 -28.15
C TYR A 93 3.18 9.57 -29.41
N MET A 94 4.47 9.88 -29.28
CA MET A 94 5.30 10.26 -30.44
C MET A 94 5.46 9.10 -31.43
N ASN A 95 5.60 7.87 -30.96
CA ASN A 95 5.64 6.70 -31.84
C ASN A 95 4.32 6.54 -32.62
N CYS A 96 3.17 6.71 -31.95
CA CYS A 96 1.86 6.68 -32.63
C CYS A 96 1.74 7.81 -33.65
N PHE A 97 2.19 9.02 -33.32
CA PHE A 97 2.17 10.16 -34.24
C PHE A 97 3.03 9.91 -35.48
N GLU A 98 4.23 9.34 -35.32
CA GLU A 98 5.08 8.97 -36.45
C GLU A 98 4.46 7.87 -37.32
N ALA A 99 3.78 6.89 -36.72
CA ALA A 99 3.06 5.84 -37.44
C ALA A 99 1.85 6.41 -38.21
N LEU A 100 1.08 7.31 -37.58
CA LEU A 100 -0.08 7.97 -38.18
C LEU A 100 0.31 8.76 -39.45
N ASN A 101 1.47 9.43 -39.43
CA ASN A 101 1.98 10.14 -40.60
C ASN A 101 2.39 9.21 -41.77
N ARG A 102 2.48 7.91 -41.52
CA ARG A 102 2.85 6.90 -42.52
C ARG A 102 1.69 5.96 -42.87
N SER A 103 0.56 6.04 -42.16
CA SER A 103 -0.59 5.17 -42.39
C SER A 103 -1.21 5.48 -43.76
N GLY A 104 -1.45 4.44 -44.54
CA GLY A 104 -2.15 4.52 -45.83
C GLY A 104 -3.60 4.03 -45.78
N ASP A 105 -4.07 3.62 -44.60
CA ASP A 105 -5.35 2.99 -44.36
C ASP A 105 -6.12 3.74 -43.26
N ASP A 106 -7.43 3.95 -43.49
CA ASP A 106 -8.30 4.72 -42.61
C ASP A 106 -8.53 4.00 -41.26
N GLN A 107 -8.55 2.66 -41.24
CA GLN A 107 -8.74 1.91 -40.00
C GLN A 107 -7.50 1.99 -39.10
N GLU A 108 -6.30 1.92 -39.68
CA GLU A 108 -5.05 2.16 -38.95
C GLU A 108 -5.00 3.58 -38.39
N PHE A 109 -5.43 4.57 -39.18
CA PHE A 109 -5.49 5.96 -38.74
C PHE A 109 -6.39 6.13 -37.50
N GLU A 110 -7.61 5.58 -37.53
CA GLU A 110 -8.56 5.68 -36.41
C GLU A 110 -7.98 5.04 -35.13
N GLN A 111 -7.38 3.86 -35.23
CA GLN A 111 -6.80 3.17 -34.07
C GLN A 111 -5.64 3.93 -33.44
N LEU A 112 -4.75 4.46 -34.27
CA LEU A 112 -3.61 5.27 -33.82
C LEU A 112 -4.10 6.58 -33.18
N PHE A 113 -5.12 7.21 -33.75
CA PHE A 113 -5.71 8.42 -33.22
C PHE A 113 -6.37 8.19 -31.85
N ASP A 114 -7.15 7.12 -31.70
CA ASP A 114 -7.75 6.74 -30.42
C ASP A 114 -6.68 6.44 -29.36
N ARG A 115 -5.61 5.74 -29.74
CA ARG A 115 -4.49 5.47 -28.84
C ARG A 115 -3.80 6.76 -28.39
N MET A 116 -3.59 7.72 -29.29
CA MET A 116 -3.02 9.02 -28.96
C MET A 116 -3.90 9.80 -27.98
N ASN A 117 -5.22 9.78 -28.17
CA ASN A 117 -6.16 10.42 -27.25
C ASN A 117 -6.13 9.79 -25.86
N ASP A 118 -6.11 8.46 -25.77
CA ASP A 118 -5.97 7.74 -24.50
C ASP A 118 -4.64 8.10 -23.79
N LEU A 119 -3.52 8.11 -24.51
CA LEU A 119 -2.23 8.52 -23.95
C LEU A 119 -2.25 9.97 -23.43
N SER A 120 -2.85 10.90 -24.18
CA SER A 120 -3.00 12.29 -23.77
C SER A 120 -3.84 12.41 -22.50
N SER A 121 -4.97 11.69 -22.42
CA SER A 121 -5.80 11.64 -21.20
C SER A 121 -5.00 11.15 -20.00
N ARG A 122 -4.23 10.07 -20.14
CA ARG A 122 -3.42 9.51 -19.05
C ARG A 122 -2.34 10.49 -18.57
N ILE A 123 -1.70 11.22 -19.48
CA ILE A 123 -0.71 12.25 -19.13
C ILE A 123 -1.38 13.38 -18.33
N CYS A 124 -2.55 13.85 -18.77
CA CYS A 124 -3.33 14.85 -18.04
C CYS A 124 -3.70 14.36 -16.63
N ASP A 125 -4.18 13.13 -16.51
CA ASP A 125 -4.57 12.55 -15.23
C ASP A 125 -3.38 12.40 -14.26
N LEU A 126 -2.20 12.04 -14.78
CA LEU A 126 -0.97 12.01 -13.99
C LEU A 126 -0.57 13.40 -13.48
N ASN A 127 -0.68 14.43 -14.32
CA ASN A 127 -0.41 15.81 -13.89
C ASN A 127 -1.39 16.29 -12.81
N VAL A 128 -2.69 15.98 -12.98
CA VAL A 128 -3.71 16.29 -11.96
C VAL A 128 -3.42 15.56 -10.67
N LEU A 129 -3.04 14.28 -10.73
CA LEU A 129 -2.66 13.50 -9.56
C LEU A 129 -1.46 14.11 -8.83
N TYR A 130 -0.41 14.49 -9.58
CA TYR A 130 0.78 15.13 -9.01
C TYR A 130 0.42 16.41 -8.26
N LEU A 131 -0.34 17.31 -8.91
CA LEU A 131 -0.76 18.57 -8.30
C LEU A 131 -1.67 18.35 -7.09
N HIS A 132 -2.54 17.34 -7.14
CA HIS A 132 -3.40 16.97 -6.03
C HIS A 132 -2.59 16.50 -4.81
N ILE A 133 -1.61 15.61 -5.01
CA ILE A 133 -0.77 15.10 -3.92
C ILE A 133 0.08 16.23 -3.33
N GLU A 134 0.74 17.01 -4.17
CA GLU A 134 1.55 18.16 -3.74
C GLU A 134 0.70 19.18 -2.98
N GLY A 135 -0.46 19.58 -3.51
CA GLY A 135 -1.31 20.60 -2.89
C GLY A 135 -2.03 20.13 -1.62
N SER A 136 -2.38 18.84 -1.52
CA SER A 136 -3.22 18.34 -0.41
C SER A 136 -2.42 17.72 0.73
N TYR A 137 -1.25 17.14 0.44
CA TYR A 137 -0.54 16.30 1.41
C TYR A 137 0.89 16.75 1.68
N LEU A 138 1.59 17.33 0.70
CA LEU A 138 3.01 17.68 0.86
C LEU A 138 3.23 19.19 1.06
N GLY A 139 2.40 20.04 0.46
CA GLY A 139 2.46 21.49 0.55
C GLY A 139 1.94 22.06 1.87
N ALA A 140 1.14 21.28 2.62
CA ALA A 140 0.61 21.69 3.93
C ALA A 140 1.72 21.88 5.00
N ASN A 141 2.90 21.29 4.80
CA ASN A 141 4.01 21.34 5.76
C ASN A 141 5.06 22.43 5.49
N VAL A 142 4.92 23.24 4.43
CA VAL A 142 5.95 24.24 4.05
C VAL A 142 5.76 25.58 4.80
N HIS A 143 4.73 25.72 5.63
CA HIS A 143 4.43 26.95 6.38
C HIS A 143 4.34 26.78 7.92
N GLY A 144 4.94 25.74 8.48
CA GLY A 144 5.08 25.54 9.93
C GLY A 144 6.29 26.25 10.53
#